data_AF-A0A7S1USK1-F1
#
_entry.id   AF-A0A7S1USK1-F1
#
_cell.length_a   1.000
_cell.length_b   1.000
_cell.length_c   1.000
_cell.angle_alpha   90.00
_cell.angle_beta   90.00
_cell.angle_gamma   90.00
#
_symmetry.space_group_name_H-M   'P 1'
#
loop_
_entity.id
_entity.type
_entity.pdbx_description
1 polymer ?
#
loop_
_entity_poly.entity_id
_entity_poly.type
_entity_poly.pdbx_seq_one_letter_code
_entity_poly.pdbx_strand_id
1 'polypeptide(L)'
;TSRIVSSSITSVASSLPTSPTSPSRLLAAGPYSTNTALFGTTSSTSNENRATARRVVRIPRTIWRQAALHHQDEVKELLLPTLLPDEDYQSLKQRPQQKQKPQINNWIRPLDPKNPVCNFLIEYYGLKGLKGTKRLARWSPSPNLLLSRDGSAETCYTTLEDLQEASKAAPGSSVDGATAEGIFLEDVTEEDIATVLHLRGAILESGGALYSPSLWFDAKRESQEQQATAITGNTTLAARKHPASAFLWYRSILQQTLQADPILHCHGLHEWAMMYMPPGAPPPSSGKYQSHLKLRVTQNVINEAVERKGISCTHVDALRFFAPAAGPLNHHGSSLQRTDQLRLEQPACVHAHMDLLKIALRLSPFCNADLMRRVLHISMDARTLDVAASPYNATMYGVGVVPIETKEGRAQYREEQRSLMERAKPIREELLEAYNVFLKLAFDEDPVVLESQVTPSDERYATAQPGGKPWRRSLIQGSTS
;
A
#
# COMPACT_ATOMS: atom_id res chain seq x y z
N THR A 1 -21.57 -50.01 30.21
CA THR A 1 -21.77 -50.05 31.67
C THR A 1 -21.56 -48.65 32.23
N SER A 2 -22.68 -47.98 32.57
CA SER A 2 -22.87 -46.79 33.44
C SER A 2 -22.11 -45.49 33.12
N ARG A 3 -22.70 -44.28 33.18
CA ARG A 3 -24.07 -43.81 33.42
C ARG A 3 -24.15 -42.34 32.97
N ILE A 4 -25.36 -41.97 32.53
CA ILE A 4 -25.87 -40.66 32.11
C ILE A 4 -26.10 -39.75 33.33
N VAL A 5 -25.87 -38.43 33.20
CA VAL A 5 -26.78 -37.39 33.72
C VAL A 5 -26.82 -36.20 32.76
N SER A 6 -28.05 -35.84 32.39
CA SER A 6 -28.49 -34.73 31.56
C SER A 6 -29.03 -33.61 32.46
N SER A 7 -28.94 -32.35 32.04
CA SER A 7 -29.72 -31.26 32.64
C SER A 7 -30.07 -30.20 31.58
N SER A 8 -31.31 -30.29 31.10
CA SER A 8 -32.07 -29.25 30.42
C SER A 8 -33.02 -28.59 31.43
N ILE A 9 -33.24 -27.26 31.33
CA ILE A 9 -34.38 -26.47 31.83
C ILE A 9 -34.10 -25.01 31.41
N THR A 10 -34.98 -24.08 31.02
CA THR A 10 -36.32 -24.03 30.40
C THR A 10 -36.48 -22.57 29.95
N SER A 11 -37.17 -22.36 28.84
CA SER A 11 -37.67 -21.08 28.29
C SER A 11 -38.51 -20.25 29.27
N VAL A 12 -38.36 -18.92 29.24
CA VAL A 12 -39.45 -17.96 29.53
C VAL A 12 -39.30 -16.72 28.62
N ALA A 13 -40.36 -16.42 27.87
CA ALA A 13 -40.58 -15.21 27.10
C ALA A 13 -41.34 -14.17 27.91
N SER A 14 -41.08 -12.86 27.72
CA SER A 14 -42.12 -11.82 27.83
C SER A 14 -41.70 -10.43 27.32
N SER A 15 -42.49 -9.96 26.34
CA SER A 15 -43.09 -8.63 26.14
C SER A 15 -42.30 -7.30 26.01
N LEU A 16 -42.68 -6.60 24.92
CA LEU A 16 -42.48 -5.19 24.54
C LEU A 16 -43.13 -4.19 25.52
N PRO A 17 -42.75 -2.90 25.39
CA PRO A 17 -43.78 -1.89 25.12
C PRO A 17 -43.40 -0.80 24.09
N THR A 18 -44.30 -0.64 23.13
CA THR A 18 -44.91 0.60 22.56
C THR A 18 -44.23 1.97 22.64
N SER A 19 -44.13 2.61 21.46
CA SER A 19 -43.93 4.04 21.18
C SER A 19 -44.99 4.97 21.79
N PRO A 20 -44.71 6.29 21.82
CA PRO A 20 -45.72 7.25 21.34
C PRO A 20 -45.16 8.44 20.52
N THR A 21 -45.78 8.62 19.34
CA THR A 21 -46.34 9.85 18.74
C THR A 21 -45.58 11.19 18.74
N SER A 22 -45.40 11.71 17.52
CA SER A 22 -45.23 13.13 17.15
C SER A 22 -46.36 14.05 17.64
N PRO A 23 -46.12 15.38 17.58
CA PRO A 23 -47.14 16.27 17.04
C PRO A 23 -46.58 17.22 15.97
N SER A 24 -47.26 17.26 14.83
CA SER A 24 -47.24 18.37 13.87
C SER A 24 -48.39 19.32 14.20
N ARG A 25 -48.14 20.63 14.28
CA ARG A 25 -49.01 21.73 13.76
C ARG A 25 -48.57 23.11 14.30
N LEU A 26 -48.26 24.05 13.40
CA LEU A 26 -49.12 25.18 13.01
C LEU A 26 -48.30 26.38 12.50
N LEU A 27 -48.75 26.84 11.34
CA LEU A 27 -48.46 28.11 10.68
C LEU A 27 -48.93 29.31 11.51
N ALA A 28 -48.18 30.41 11.45
CA ALA A 28 -48.74 31.76 11.54
C ALA A 28 -47.91 32.71 10.65
N ALA A 29 -48.61 33.43 9.80
CA ALA A 29 -48.12 34.44 8.87
C ALA A 29 -48.29 35.85 9.45
N GLY A 30 -47.48 36.82 8.99
CA GLY A 30 -47.77 38.25 9.12
C GLY A 30 -46.53 39.17 9.09
N PRO A 31 -46.64 40.44 8.62
CA PRO A 31 -45.96 40.86 7.38
C PRO A 31 -45.19 42.20 7.45
N TYR A 32 -44.59 42.57 6.30
CA TYR A 32 -44.08 43.89 5.87
C TYR A 32 -42.82 44.50 6.52
N SER A 33 -41.75 44.65 5.73
CA SER A 33 -41.39 45.98 5.21
C SER A 33 -40.29 45.93 4.16
N THR A 34 -40.55 46.68 3.10
CA THR A 34 -39.71 47.07 1.96
C THR A 34 -38.47 47.85 2.38
N ASN A 35 -37.31 47.63 1.75
CA ASN A 35 -36.66 48.68 0.93
C ASN A 35 -35.28 48.29 0.34
N THR A 36 -35.18 48.61 -0.96
CA THR A 36 -34.05 49.25 -1.65
C THR A 36 -32.74 48.47 -1.88
N ALA A 37 -32.54 48.16 -3.17
CA ALA A 37 -31.26 47.84 -3.77
C ALA A 37 -30.30 49.05 -3.72
N LEU A 38 -29.06 48.82 -3.30
CA LEU A 38 -27.92 49.69 -3.62
C LEU A 38 -26.70 48.81 -3.90
N PHE A 39 -26.12 49.04 -5.07
CA PHE A 39 -24.83 48.51 -5.51
C PHE A 39 -23.73 48.91 -4.51
N GLY A 40 -22.92 47.94 -4.10
CA GLY A 40 -21.77 48.15 -3.23
C GLY A 40 -20.68 47.14 -3.56
N THR A 41 -19.61 47.65 -4.15
CA THR A 41 -18.33 47.01 -4.48
C THR A 41 -17.82 46.05 -3.40
N THR A 42 -17.63 44.78 -3.76
CA THR A 42 -16.87 43.80 -2.96
C THR A 42 -15.41 44.20 -2.96
N SER A 43 -14.97 44.89 -1.91
CA SER A 43 -13.56 45.10 -1.62
C SER A 43 -12.98 43.82 -1.02
N SER A 44 -11.83 43.45 -1.56
CA SER A 44 -10.98 42.35 -1.13
C SER A 44 -10.66 42.45 0.37
N THR A 45 -11.12 41.50 1.16
CA THR A 45 -10.50 41.20 2.45
C THR A 45 -9.30 40.31 2.17
N SER A 46 -8.16 40.98 2.05
CA SER A 46 -6.82 40.39 2.08
C SER A 46 -6.66 39.48 3.30
N ASN A 47 -5.98 38.38 3.04
CA ASN A 47 -5.65 37.29 3.95
C ASN A 47 -4.54 37.71 4.93
N GLU A 48 -4.76 38.80 5.67
CA GLU A 48 -3.82 39.34 6.66
C GLU A 48 -4.21 38.87 8.07
N ASN A 49 -3.92 37.60 8.38
CA ASN A 49 -3.77 37.14 9.78
C ASN A 49 -3.16 35.72 9.86
N ARG A 50 -1.96 35.53 9.29
CA ARG A 50 -1.15 34.32 9.54
C ARG A 50 0.32 34.67 9.77
N ALA A 51 0.56 35.48 10.80
CA ALA A 51 1.89 35.71 11.38
C ALA A 51 2.02 34.99 12.74
N THR A 52 1.50 33.77 12.84
CA THR A 52 1.80 32.84 13.92
C THR A 52 3.11 32.12 13.59
N ALA A 53 4.05 32.06 14.55
CA ALA A 53 5.37 31.45 14.37
C ALA A 53 5.24 30.02 13.79
N ARG A 54 5.87 29.80 12.63
CA ARG A 54 5.86 28.50 11.95
C ARG A 54 6.63 27.49 12.78
N ARG A 55 5.92 26.57 13.43
CA ARG A 55 6.54 25.45 14.16
C ARG A 55 7.16 24.49 13.15
N VAL A 56 8.46 24.24 13.24
CA VAL A 56 9.19 23.33 12.35
C VAL A 56 9.95 22.32 13.21
N VAL A 57 9.87 21.04 12.84
CA VAL A 57 10.67 19.99 13.49
C VAL A 57 12.03 19.95 12.81
N ARG A 58 13.11 20.24 13.56
CA ARG A 58 14.46 20.28 12.99
C ARG A 58 15.19 18.97 13.28
N ILE A 59 15.82 18.40 12.25
CA ILE A 59 16.66 17.20 12.37
C ILE A 59 18.09 17.57 11.95
N PRO A 60 19.07 17.53 12.87
CA PRO A 60 20.46 17.83 12.55
C PRO A 60 21.06 16.88 11.52
N ARG A 61 22.04 17.37 10.74
CA ARG A 61 22.76 16.58 9.72
C ARG A 61 23.32 15.28 10.25
N THR A 62 23.95 15.35 11.43
CA THR A 62 24.55 14.20 12.11
C THR A 62 23.53 13.08 12.35
N ILE A 63 22.29 13.43 12.70
CA ILE A 63 21.24 12.49 13.03
C ILE A 63 20.57 11.91 11.78
N TRP A 64 20.06 12.76 10.87
CA TRP A 64 19.37 12.22 9.69
C TRP A 64 20.32 11.43 8.78
N ARG A 65 21.60 11.82 8.71
CA ARG A 65 22.58 11.10 7.89
C ARG A 65 22.86 9.73 8.46
N GLN A 66 22.99 9.62 9.78
CA GLN A 66 23.16 8.33 10.46
C GLN A 66 21.92 7.44 10.26
N ALA A 67 20.71 7.99 10.41
CA ALA A 67 19.45 7.27 10.17
C ALA A 67 19.36 6.75 8.72
N ALA A 68 19.77 7.56 7.75
CA ALA A 68 19.70 7.21 6.35
C ALA A 68 20.74 6.15 5.93
N LEU A 69 21.95 6.20 6.50
CA LEU A 69 22.97 5.16 6.29
C LEU A 69 22.55 3.83 6.93
N HIS A 70 22.02 3.87 8.15
CA HIS A 70 21.46 2.68 8.81
C HIS A 70 20.37 2.02 7.95
N HIS A 71 19.41 2.81 7.44
CA HIS A 71 18.39 2.31 6.52
C HIS A 71 18.96 1.68 5.25
N GLN A 72 20.01 2.28 4.67
CA GLN A 72 20.68 1.73 3.49
C GLN A 72 21.34 0.39 3.76
N ASP A 73 22.01 0.24 4.90
CA ASP A 73 22.68 -1.01 5.27
C ASP A 73 21.67 -2.13 5.47
N GLU A 74 20.54 -1.87 6.13
CA GLU A 74 19.52 -2.90 6.34
C GLU A 74 18.77 -3.27 5.06
N VAL A 75 18.46 -2.30 4.18
CA VAL A 75 17.89 -2.60 2.87
C VAL A 75 18.89 -3.37 2.00
N LYS A 76 20.19 -3.06 2.11
CA LYS A 76 21.24 -3.80 1.42
C LYS A 76 21.27 -5.25 1.88
N GLU A 77 21.30 -5.51 3.18
CA GLU A 77 21.32 -6.87 3.72
C GLU A 77 20.11 -7.68 3.25
N LEU A 78 18.92 -7.09 3.30
CA LEU A 78 17.68 -7.74 2.87
C LEU A 78 17.67 -8.05 1.36
N LEU A 79 18.17 -7.14 0.53
CA LEU A 79 18.12 -7.31 -0.92
C LEU A 79 19.30 -8.09 -1.49
N LEU A 80 20.44 -8.18 -0.79
CA LEU A 80 21.69 -8.75 -1.30
C LEU A 80 21.52 -10.12 -1.99
N PRO A 81 20.75 -11.09 -1.44
CA PRO A 81 20.55 -12.40 -2.07
C PRO A 81 19.71 -12.37 -3.36
N THR A 82 19.05 -11.23 -3.63
CA THR A 82 18.10 -11.04 -4.74
C THR A 82 18.60 -10.05 -5.79
N LEU A 83 19.77 -9.45 -5.57
CA LEU A 83 20.40 -8.58 -6.55
C LEU A 83 20.94 -9.39 -7.72
N LEU A 84 20.94 -8.77 -8.91
CA LEU A 84 21.56 -9.32 -10.09
C LEU A 84 23.05 -9.60 -9.80
N PRO A 85 23.57 -10.81 -10.12
CA PRO A 85 24.97 -11.16 -9.92
C PRO A 85 25.92 -10.14 -10.58
N ASP A 86 27.11 -9.95 -10.00
CA ASP A 86 28.05 -8.95 -10.51
C ASP A 86 28.47 -9.21 -11.94
N GLU A 87 28.75 -10.45 -12.30
CA GLU A 87 29.14 -10.84 -13.66
C GLU A 87 28.07 -10.44 -14.69
N ASP A 88 26.80 -10.75 -14.39
CA ASP A 88 25.65 -10.39 -15.21
C ASP A 88 25.48 -8.86 -15.28
N TYR A 89 25.62 -8.17 -14.15
CA TYR A 89 25.50 -6.72 -14.12
C TYR A 89 26.62 -5.99 -14.89
N GLN A 90 27.86 -6.47 -14.81
CA GLN A 90 28.97 -5.92 -15.57
C GLN A 90 28.80 -6.16 -17.07
N SER A 91 28.27 -7.33 -17.46
CA SER A 91 27.95 -7.61 -18.88
C SER A 91 26.92 -6.62 -19.45
N LEU A 92 25.92 -6.21 -18.66
CA LEU A 92 24.93 -5.19 -19.05
C LEU A 92 25.54 -3.79 -19.20
N LYS A 93 26.62 -3.48 -18.45
CA LYS A 93 27.33 -2.20 -18.49
C LYS A 93 28.27 -2.04 -19.67
N GLN A 94 28.68 -3.12 -20.35
CA GLN A 94 29.62 -3.07 -21.48
C GLN A 94 29.03 -2.45 -22.78
N ARG A 95 27.90 -1.75 -22.72
CA ARG A 95 27.44 -0.84 -23.79
C ARG A 95 28.27 0.46 -23.77
N PRO A 96 28.63 1.03 -24.95
CA PRO A 96 29.70 2.03 -25.03
C PRO A 96 29.34 3.37 -24.38
N GLN A 97 30.31 3.88 -23.62
CA GLN A 97 30.50 5.24 -23.10
C GLN A 97 29.49 5.79 -22.07
N GLN A 98 29.81 5.63 -20.79
CA GLN A 98 29.63 6.71 -19.80
C GLN A 98 30.74 6.63 -18.73
N LYS A 99 31.50 7.72 -18.58
CA LYS A 99 32.61 7.86 -17.63
C LYS A 99 32.15 7.48 -16.22
N GLN A 100 32.87 6.55 -15.59
CA GLN A 100 32.60 6.10 -14.22
C GLN A 100 32.91 7.25 -13.24
N LYS A 101 31.89 7.79 -12.58
CA LYS A 101 32.06 8.58 -11.34
C LYS A 101 32.19 7.60 -10.16
N PRO A 102 33.00 7.91 -9.13
CA PRO A 102 33.06 7.10 -7.91
C PRO A 102 31.65 6.99 -7.31
N GLN A 103 31.14 5.76 -7.20
CA GLN A 103 29.78 5.52 -6.69
C GLN A 103 29.83 5.38 -5.17
N ILE A 104 29.19 6.32 -4.48
CA ILE A 104 28.98 6.33 -3.03
C ILE A 104 28.25 5.05 -2.54
N ASN A 105 27.58 4.30 -3.42
CA ASN A 105 26.83 3.08 -3.10
C ASN A 105 27.20 1.90 -4.01
N ASN A 106 28.36 1.29 -3.80
CA ASN A 106 28.89 0.19 -4.63
C ASN A 106 28.00 -1.07 -4.68
N TRP A 107 27.05 -1.22 -3.75
CA TRP A 107 26.15 -2.38 -3.69
C TRP A 107 24.89 -2.26 -4.56
N ILE A 108 24.51 -1.04 -4.96
CA ILE A 108 23.24 -0.78 -5.67
C ILE A 108 23.30 -1.38 -7.07
N ARG A 109 22.52 -2.45 -7.26
CA ARG A 109 22.37 -3.20 -8.52
C ARG A 109 20.89 -3.43 -8.82
N PRO A 110 20.50 -3.70 -10.07
CA PRO A 110 19.15 -4.18 -10.36
C PRO A 110 18.82 -5.44 -9.54
N LEU A 111 17.55 -5.63 -9.19
CA LEU A 111 17.05 -6.92 -8.73
C LEU A 111 17.15 -7.96 -9.86
N ASP A 112 17.42 -9.22 -9.53
CA ASP A 112 17.44 -10.31 -10.49
C ASP A 112 16.02 -10.62 -10.98
N PRO A 113 15.69 -10.43 -12.27
CA PRO A 113 14.36 -10.74 -12.80
C PRO A 113 14.02 -12.24 -12.78
N LYS A 114 15.02 -13.13 -12.66
CA LYS A 114 14.81 -14.58 -12.60
C LYS A 114 14.59 -15.10 -11.19
N ASN A 115 14.99 -14.36 -10.16
CA ASN A 115 14.79 -14.77 -8.78
C ASN A 115 13.28 -14.72 -8.43
N PRO A 116 12.63 -15.86 -8.14
CA PRO A 116 11.18 -15.94 -7.98
C PRO A 116 10.68 -15.24 -6.70
N VAL A 117 11.57 -14.97 -5.74
CA VAL A 117 11.25 -14.25 -4.51
C VAL A 117 11.17 -12.74 -4.75
N CYS A 118 11.99 -12.17 -5.63
CA CYS A 118 11.98 -10.72 -5.87
C CYS A 118 11.35 -10.28 -7.20
N ASN A 119 11.10 -11.18 -8.15
CA ASN A 119 10.59 -10.80 -9.48
C ASN A 119 9.26 -10.01 -9.41
N PHE A 120 8.43 -10.27 -8.41
CA PHE A 120 7.16 -9.56 -8.18
C PHE A 120 7.36 -8.05 -7.92
N LEU A 121 8.48 -7.67 -7.28
CA LEU A 121 8.87 -6.28 -7.04
C LEU A 121 9.07 -5.52 -8.36
N ILE A 122 9.62 -6.22 -9.36
CA ILE A 122 9.93 -5.67 -10.68
C ILE A 122 8.65 -5.59 -11.53
N GLU A 123 7.94 -6.71 -11.64
CA GLU A 123 6.83 -6.87 -12.58
C GLU A 123 5.56 -6.15 -12.12
N TYR A 124 5.25 -6.20 -10.81
CA TYR A 124 4.00 -5.68 -10.29
C TYR A 124 4.16 -4.34 -9.57
N TYR A 125 5.28 -4.11 -8.89
CA TYR A 125 5.50 -2.89 -8.08
C TYR A 125 6.41 -1.85 -8.75
N GLY A 126 6.89 -2.15 -9.97
CA GLY A 126 7.60 -1.21 -10.81
C GLY A 126 9.01 -0.86 -10.32
N LEU A 127 9.62 -1.72 -9.49
CA LEU A 127 10.97 -1.55 -8.98
C LEU A 127 12.01 -2.03 -10.01
N LYS A 128 12.02 -1.39 -11.18
CA LYS A 128 12.83 -1.80 -12.34
C LYS A 128 14.23 -1.17 -12.34
N GLY A 129 15.22 -1.98 -12.70
CA GLY A 129 16.60 -1.55 -12.88
C GLY A 129 17.20 -0.90 -11.63
N LEU A 130 18.23 -0.06 -11.83
CA LEU A 130 18.88 0.66 -10.73
C LEU A 130 17.94 1.60 -9.97
N LYS A 131 16.94 2.18 -10.66
CA LYS A 131 16.00 3.10 -10.03
C LYS A 131 15.11 2.40 -8.99
N GLY A 132 14.76 1.13 -9.22
CA GLY A 132 14.01 0.32 -8.25
C GLY A 132 14.75 0.15 -6.94
N THR A 133 15.97 -0.38 -6.99
CA THR A 133 16.80 -0.60 -5.79
C THR A 133 17.14 0.71 -5.09
N LYS A 134 17.48 1.76 -5.85
CA LYS A 134 17.71 3.11 -5.27
C LYS A 134 16.48 3.66 -4.55
N ARG A 135 15.27 3.37 -5.05
CA ARG A 135 14.04 3.85 -4.42
C ARG A 135 13.83 3.24 -3.04
N LEU A 136 14.15 1.94 -2.87
CA LEU A 136 14.07 1.26 -1.58
C LEU A 136 15.18 1.71 -0.61
N ALA A 137 16.38 1.98 -1.13
CA ALA A 137 17.53 2.41 -0.34
C ALA A 137 17.48 3.87 0.15
N ARG A 138 16.55 4.69 -0.34
CA ARG A 138 16.45 6.10 0.06
C ARG A 138 15.58 6.25 1.31
N TRP A 139 16.07 7.00 2.28
CA TRP A 139 15.44 7.22 3.58
C TRP A 139 14.55 8.47 3.59
N SER A 140 13.47 8.42 4.35
CA SER A 140 12.57 9.55 4.61
C SER A 140 12.22 9.62 6.09
N PRO A 141 12.09 10.83 6.68
CA PRO A 141 11.69 10.99 8.07
C PRO A 141 10.21 10.58 8.26
N SER A 142 9.85 10.19 9.48
CA SER A 142 8.47 9.86 9.83
C SER A 142 7.60 11.13 9.88
N PRO A 143 6.45 11.19 9.18
CA PRO A 143 5.50 12.29 9.34
C PRO A 143 4.93 12.40 10.75
N ASN A 144 4.99 11.32 11.56
CA ASN A 144 4.50 11.33 12.94
C ASN A 144 5.21 12.38 13.80
N LEU A 145 6.43 12.78 13.41
CA LEU A 145 7.18 13.86 14.06
C LEU A 145 6.40 15.20 14.05
N LEU A 146 5.47 15.38 13.10
CA LEU A 146 4.65 16.59 12.96
C LEU A 146 3.42 16.62 13.88
N LEU A 147 3.08 15.49 14.54
CA LEU A 147 1.87 15.34 15.37
C LEU A 147 2.04 15.84 16.82
N SER A 148 3.03 16.68 17.07
CA SER A 148 3.59 16.88 18.41
C SER A 148 2.58 17.31 19.50
N ARG A 149 2.83 16.78 20.71
CA ARG A 149 1.99 16.79 21.93
C ARG A 149 2.36 17.86 22.98
N ASP A 150 3.48 18.56 22.84
CA ASP A 150 4.13 19.30 23.95
C ASP A 150 4.11 20.83 23.80
N GLY A 151 3.46 21.37 22.77
CA GLY A 151 3.30 22.83 22.57
C GLY A 151 4.60 23.63 22.39
N SER A 152 5.76 22.96 22.32
CA SER A 152 7.09 23.58 22.18
C SER A 152 7.28 24.16 20.77
N ALA A 153 7.70 25.43 20.64
CA ALA A 153 7.85 26.09 19.34
C ALA A 153 8.93 25.44 18.44
N GLU A 154 9.90 24.74 19.03
CA GLU A 154 10.96 24.01 18.33
C GLU A 154 11.20 22.64 18.97
N THR A 155 11.31 21.61 18.14
CA THR A 155 11.76 20.27 18.54
C THR A 155 13.04 19.95 17.78
N CYS A 156 14.12 19.66 18.52
CA CYS A 156 15.41 19.25 17.98
C CYS A 156 15.85 17.95 18.65
N TYR A 157 16.24 16.96 17.86
CA TYR A 157 16.65 15.64 18.36
C TYR A 157 18.16 15.59 18.58
N THR A 158 18.58 15.12 19.75
CA THR A 158 19.99 15.03 20.14
C THR A 158 20.64 13.70 19.81
N THR A 159 19.87 12.62 19.71
CA THR A 159 20.35 11.27 19.40
C THR A 159 19.49 10.58 18.33
N LEU A 160 20.02 9.52 17.72
CA LEU A 160 19.27 8.71 16.75
C LEU A 160 18.13 7.96 17.44
N GLU A 161 18.35 7.49 18.66
CA GLU A 161 17.39 6.77 19.49
C GLU A 161 16.18 7.66 19.80
N ASP A 162 16.41 8.92 20.16
CA ASP A 162 15.33 9.90 20.42
C ASP A 162 14.48 10.12 19.16
N LEU A 163 15.13 10.28 18.00
CA LEU A 163 14.43 10.43 16.72
C LEU A 163 13.62 9.17 16.38
N GLN A 164 14.18 7.98 16.59
CA GLN A 164 13.51 6.71 16.34
C GLN A 164 12.30 6.52 17.24
N GLU A 165 12.41 6.87 18.52
CA GLU A 165 11.30 6.75 19.46
C GLU A 165 10.19 7.74 19.14
N ALA A 166 10.53 9.01 18.87
CA ALA A 166 9.57 10.00 18.42
C ALA A 166 8.89 9.60 17.09
N SER A 167 9.62 8.94 16.20
CA SER A 167 9.10 8.46 14.90
C SER A 167 8.05 7.35 15.03
N LYS A 168 8.00 6.65 16.17
CA LYS A 168 7.02 5.59 16.49
C LYS A 168 5.77 6.09 17.21
N ALA A 169 5.77 7.34 17.68
CA ALA A 169 4.65 7.88 18.44
C ALA A 169 3.33 7.74 17.65
N ALA A 170 2.36 7.04 18.23
CA ALA A 170 0.98 6.98 17.73
C ALA A 170 0.15 8.12 18.34
N PRO A 171 -0.81 8.70 17.62
CA PRO A 171 -1.69 9.72 18.18
C PRO A 171 -2.58 9.10 19.26
N GLY A 172 -2.24 9.35 20.52
CA GLY A 172 -3.14 9.16 21.66
C GLY A 172 -3.43 10.51 22.31
N SER A 173 -4.69 10.79 22.63
CA SER A 173 -5.24 12.06 23.14
C SER A 173 -5.26 13.21 22.13
N SER A 174 -6.29 14.06 22.25
CA SER A 174 -6.71 15.03 21.23
C SER A 174 -5.55 15.83 20.66
N VAL A 175 -5.51 15.88 19.33
CA VAL A 175 -4.57 16.72 18.57
C VAL A 175 -5.15 18.15 18.53
N ASP A 176 -5.38 18.73 19.70
CA ASP A 176 -5.76 20.15 19.85
C ASP A 176 -4.51 21.06 19.94
N GLY A 177 -3.32 20.50 19.74
CA GLY A 177 -2.06 21.23 19.64
C GLY A 177 -1.72 21.65 18.21
N ALA A 178 -1.02 22.77 18.06
CA ALA A 178 -0.55 23.28 16.77
C ALA A 178 0.34 22.23 16.06
N THR A 179 -0.12 21.77 14.88
CA THR A 179 0.66 20.91 13.98
C THR A 179 1.86 21.70 13.45
N ALA A 180 3.04 21.06 13.44
CA ALA A 180 4.20 21.66 12.81
C ALA A 180 3.97 21.74 11.28
N GLU A 181 4.40 22.84 10.65
CA GLU A 181 4.20 23.07 9.21
C GLU A 181 5.10 22.17 8.35
N GLY A 182 6.21 21.67 8.91
CA GLY A 182 7.09 20.72 8.23
C GLY A 182 8.29 20.25 9.04
N ILE A 183 9.04 19.32 8.44
CA ILE A 183 10.28 18.77 8.95
C ILE A 183 11.43 19.42 8.18
N PHE A 184 12.35 20.07 8.88
CA PHE A 184 13.55 20.66 8.30
C PHE A 184 14.76 19.79 8.58
N LEU A 185 15.42 19.33 7.52
CA LEU A 185 16.64 18.54 7.60
C LEU A 185 17.82 19.46 7.32
N GLU A 186 18.73 19.58 8.29
CA GLU A 186 19.85 20.51 8.20
C GLU A 186 20.92 20.04 7.21
N ASP A 187 21.52 20.99 6.50
CA ASP A 187 22.61 20.81 5.54
C ASP A 187 22.35 19.80 4.41
N VAL A 188 21.09 19.57 4.05
CA VAL A 188 20.73 18.74 2.90
C VAL A 188 21.21 19.36 1.60
N THR A 189 21.88 18.56 0.77
CA THR A 189 22.31 18.94 -0.58
C THR A 189 21.45 18.28 -1.67
N GLU A 190 21.55 18.77 -2.91
CA GLU A 190 20.95 18.10 -4.07
C GLU A 190 21.47 16.67 -4.26
N GLU A 191 22.75 16.43 -3.95
CA GLU A 191 23.35 15.10 -4.01
C GLU A 191 22.73 14.16 -2.97
N ASP A 192 22.48 14.64 -1.76
CA ASP A 192 21.80 13.86 -0.71
C ASP A 192 20.39 13.47 -1.16
N ILE A 193 19.64 14.40 -1.76
CA ILE A 193 18.33 14.10 -2.36
C ILE A 193 18.50 13.09 -3.49
N ALA A 194 19.50 13.20 -4.36
CA ALA A 194 19.65 12.27 -5.48
C ALA A 194 20.02 10.83 -5.04
N THR A 195 20.72 10.68 -3.90
CA THR A 195 21.40 9.44 -3.53
C THR A 195 20.86 8.77 -2.27
N VAL A 196 20.55 9.54 -1.23
CA VAL A 196 20.30 9.01 0.13
C VAL A 196 18.90 9.31 0.65
N LEU A 197 18.32 10.45 0.29
CA LEU A 197 17.06 10.92 0.87
C LEU A 197 15.89 10.80 -0.10
N HIS A 198 14.76 10.24 0.31
CA HIS A 198 13.52 10.25 -0.47
C HIS A 198 12.65 11.42 -0.02
N LEU A 199 12.91 12.61 -0.55
CA LEU A 199 12.21 13.85 -0.16
C LEU A 199 11.51 14.50 -1.35
N ARG A 200 10.63 13.75 -2.02
CA ARG A 200 9.91 14.26 -3.18
C ARG A 200 8.97 15.40 -2.75
N GLY A 201 9.16 16.59 -3.32
CA GLY A 201 8.39 17.78 -2.97
C GLY A 201 8.98 18.60 -1.83
N ALA A 202 10.18 18.27 -1.34
CA ALA A 202 10.88 19.13 -0.40
C ALA A 202 11.36 20.42 -1.08
N ILE A 203 11.38 21.51 -0.31
CA ILE A 203 11.89 22.82 -0.71
C ILE A 203 13.31 22.93 -0.16
N LEU A 204 14.28 23.17 -1.04
CA LEU A 204 15.64 23.48 -0.64
C LEU A 204 15.71 24.93 -0.18
N GLU A 205 16.23 25.14 1.03
CA GLU A 205 16.39 26.45 1.64
C GLU A 205 17.85 26.64 2.09
N SER A 206 18.20 27.85 2.52
CA SER A 206 19.53 28.09 3.09
C SER A 206 19.73 27.20 4.32
N GLY A 207 20.75 26.33 4.27
CA GLY A 207 21.10 25.44 5.38
C GLY A 207 20.27 24.17 5.48
N GLY A 208 19.47 23.79 4.48
CA GLY A 208 18.77 22.49 4.53
C GLY A 208 17.62 22.29 3.54
N ALA A 209 16.73 21.37 3.90
CA ALA A 209 15.53 21.05 3.14
C ALA A 209 14.29 20.98 4.05
N LEU A 210 13.23 21.72 3.69
CA LEU A 210 11.93 21.66 4.33
C LEU A 210 11.02 20.65 3.62
N TYR A 211 10.38 19.78 4.39
CA TYR A 211 9.60 18.65 3.87
C TYR A 211 8.31 18.43 4.67
N SER A 212 7.16 18.39 3.99
CA SER A 212 5.89 18.00 4.59
C SER A 212 4.91 17.42 3.54
N PRO A 213 3.89 16.65 3.95
CA PRO A 213 2.83 16.18 3.07
C PRO A 213 2.06 17.29 2.34
N SER A 214 1.69 18.37 3.04
CA SER A 214 0.94 19.50 2.48
C SER A 214 1.72 20.22 1.37
N LEU A 215 3.01 20.54 1.61
CA LEU A 215 3.87 21.20 0.63
C LEU A 215 3.92 20.44 -0.71
N TRP A 216 3.91 19.10 -0.67
CA TRP A 216 3.93 18.29 -1.88
C TRP A 216 2.63 18.39 -2.69
N PHE A 217 1.48 18.52 -2.03
CA PHE A 217 0.20 18.66 -2.72
C PHE A 217 -0.09 20.09 -3.16
N ASP A 218 0.31 21.09 -2.38
CA ASP A 218 0.16 22.49 -2.76
C ASP A 218 0.96 22.80 -4.03
N ALA A 219 2.23 22.39 -4.09
CA ALA A 219 3.04 22.53 -5.30
C ALA A 219 2.43 21.83 -6.52
N LYS A 220 1.74 20.70 -6.32
CA LYS A 220 1.02 20.00 -7.40
C LYS A 220 -0.24 20.75 -7.84
N ARG A 221 -1.01 21.28 -6.90
CA ARG A 221 -2.21 22.07 -7.19
C ARG A 221 -1.83 23.31 -7.99
N GLU A 222 -0.84 24.06 -7.53
CA GLU A 222 -0.33 25.25 -8.22
C GLU A 222 0.15 24.93 -9.65
N SER A 223 0.95 23.88 -9.82
CA SER A 223 1.42 23.46 -11.15
C SER A 223 0.27 23.05 -12.08
N GLN A 224 -0.76 22.38 -11.55
CA GLN A 224 -1.93 21.96 -12.32
C GLN A 224 -2.86 23.12 -12.67
N GLU A 225 -3.01 24.10 -11.79
CA GLU A 225 -3.77 25.34 -12.02
C GLU A 225 -3.08 26.19 -13.09
N GLN A 226 -1.76 26.36 -13.01
CA GLN A 226 -0.97 27.05 -14.04
C GLN A 226 -1.13 26.37 -15.41
N GLN A 227 -1.08 25.04 -15.46
CA GLN A 227 -1.25 24.28 -16.70
C GLN A 227 -2.69 24.36 -17.25
N ALA A 228 -3.71 24.35 -16.38
CA ALA A 228 -5.10 24.51 -16.81
C ALA A 228 -5.36 25.92 -17.38
N THR A 229 -4.90 26.96 -16.69
CA THR A 229 -5.00 28.36 -17.15
C THR A 229 -4.34 28.55 -18.52
N ALA A 230 -3.18 27.92 -18.74
CA ALA A 230 -2.47 27.98 -20.03
C ALA A 230 -3.21 27.29 -21.20
N ILE A 231 -4.09 26.31 -20.93
CA ILE A 231 -4.76 25.52 -21.96
C ILE A 231 -6.17 26.03 -22.27
N THR A 232 -6.96 26.40 -21.25
CA THR A 232 -8.40 26.68 -21.42
C THR A 232 -8.75 28.16 -21.32
N GLY A 233 -7.86 29.03 -20.85
CA GLY A 233 -8.16 30.45 -20.60
C GLY A 233 -9.29 30.69 -19.59
N ASN A 234 -9.77 29.64 -18.94
CA ASN A 234 -10.91 29.63 -18.03
C ASN A 234 -10.65 28.60 -16.91
N THR A 235 -10.87 29.01 -15.66
CA THR A 235 -10.55 28.24 -14.43
C THR A 235 -11.57 27.16 -14.10
N THR A 236 -12.46 26.80 -15.02
CA THR A 236 -13.35 25.66 -14.83
C THR A 236 -12.53 24.37 -14.93
N LEU A 237 -11.93 23.97 -13.81
CA LEU A 237 -11.41 22.62 -13.60
C LEU A 237 -12.54 21.65 -13.94
N ALA A 238 -12.46 20.99 -15.11
CA ALA A 238 -13.23 19.77 -15.34
C ALA A 238 -13.10 18.89 -14.09
N ALA A 239 -14.19 18.35 -13.56
CA ALA A 239 -14.25 17.63 -12.27
C ALA A 239 -13.14 16.58 -12.17
N ARG A 240 -11.98 16.97 -11.65
CA ARG A 240 -10.79 16.15 -11.55
C ARG A 240 -10.92 15.34 -10.26
N LYS A 241 -10.63 14.05 -10.35
CA LYS A 241 -10.68 13.11 -9.21
C LYS A 241 -9.80 13.64 -8.08
N HIS A 242 -10.38 13.75 -6.88
CA HIS A 242 -9.68 14.27 -5.71
C HIS A 242 -8.38 13.49 -5.44
N PRO A 243 -7.23 14.17 -5.21
CA PRO A 243 -5.93 13.50 -5.04
C PRO A 243 -5.87 12.49 -3.88
N ALA A 244 -6.68 12.69 -2.84
CA ALA A 244 -6.81 11.76 -1.71
C ALA A 244 -7.37 10.39 -2.10
N SER A 245 -8.02 10.26 -3.26
CA SER A 245 -8.81 9.07 -3.64
C SER A 245 -8.04 7.76 -3.51
N ALA A 246 -6.84 7.69 -4.08
CA ALA A 246 -6.03 6.48 -4.02
C ALA A 246 -5.53 6.15 -2.61
N PHE A 247 -5.40 7.15 -1.75
CA PHE A 247 -4.93 6.95 -0.38
C PHE A 247 -6.05 6.40 0.50
N LEU A 248 -7.24 6.98 0.39
CA LEU A 248 -8.44 6.46 1.05
C LEU A 248 -8.74 5.02 0.67
N TRP A 249 -8.56 4.65 -0.61
CA TRP A 249 -8.74 3.27 -1.05
C TRP A 249 -7.84 2.28 -0.31
N TYR A 250 -6.55 2.59 -0.20
CA TYR A 250 -5.62 1.72 0.50
C TYR A 250 -5.83 1.73 2.01
N ARG A 251 -6.22 2.87 2.60
CA ARG A 251 -6.68 2.96 3.99
C ARG A 251 -7.84 1.99 4.26
N SER A 252 -8.87 2.02 3.40
CA SER A 252 -10.01 1.10 3.52
C SER A 252 -9.60 -0.37 3.39
N ILE A 253 -8.70 -0.70 2.46
CA ILE A 253 -8.19 -2.07 2.32
C ILE A 253 -7.50 -2.55 3.61
N LEU A 254 -6.59 -1.73 4.17
CA LEU A 254 -5.87 -2.07 5.39
C LEU A 254 -6.84 -2.29 6.55
N GLN A 255 -7.81 -1.38 6.72
CA GLN A 255 -8.84 -1.46 7.76
C GLN A 255 -9.71 -2.71 7.61
N GLN A 256 -10.24 -2.98 6.41
CA GLN A 256 -11.08 -4.15 6.17
C GLN A 256 -10.31 -5.46 6.38
N THR A 257 -9.05 -5.51 5.93
CA THR A 257 -8.22 -6.71 6.09
C THR A 257 -7.91 -7.00 7.57
N LEU A 258 -7.77 -5.96 8.41
CA LEU A 258 -7.57 -6.13 9.86
C LEU A 258 -8.82 -6.69 10.57
N GLN A 259 -10.01 -6.40 10.03
CA GLN A 259 -11.30 -6.81 10.62
C GLN A 259 -11.85 -8.13 10.06
N ALA A 260 -11.30 -8.60 8.93
CA ALA A 260 -11.78 -9.80 8.26
C ALA A 260 -11.33 -11.10 8.95
N ASP A 261 -12.17 -12.12 8.87
CA ASP A 261 -11.83 -13.47 9.33
C ASP A 261 -10.77 -14.12 8.43
N PRO A 262 -9.76 -14.80 9.01
CA PRO A 262 -8.69 -15.42 8.23
C PRO A 262 -9.17 -16.68 7.49
N ILE A 263 -8.73 -16.83 6.24
CA ILE A 263 -8.94 -18.05 5.44
C ILE A 263 -7.62 -18.83 5.34
N LEU A 264 -7.59 -19.95 6.06
CA LEU A 264 -6.42 -20.85 6.16
C LEU A 264 -6.52 -22.12 5.29
N HIS A 265 -7.58 -22.24 4.49
CA HIS A 265 -7.82 -23.40 3.64
C HIS A 265 -7.61 -23.11 2.14
N CYS A 266 -7.03 -21.94 1.80
CA CYS A 266 -6.64 -21.59 0.43
C CYS A 266 -5.40 -22.36 -0.05
N HIS A 267 -4.45 -22.61 0.86
CA HIS A 267 -3.22 -23.38 0.63
C HIS A 267 -2.32 -22.86 -0.50
N GLY A 268 -2.42 -21.58 -0.90
CA GLY A 268 -1.62 -21.07 -2.02
C GLY A 268 -1.99 -21.69 -3.37
N LEU A 269 -3.19 -22.29 -3.51
CA LEU A 269 -3.60 -22.98 -4.74
C LEU A 269 -3.75 -22.06 -5.98
N HIS A 270 -3.54 -20.76 -5.86
CA HIS A 270 -3.60 -19.85 -7.01
C HIS A 270 -2.44 -20.10 -8.00
N GLU A 271 -1.21 -20.40 -7.55
CA GLU A 271 -0.09 -20.76 -8.45
C GLU A 271 -0.34 -22.13 -9.12
N TRP A 272 -1.13 -23.00 -8.47
CA TRP A 272 -1.57 -24.27 -9.04
C TRP A 272 -2.68 -24.07 -10.07
N ALA A 273 -3.63 -23.17 -9.79
CA ALA A 273 -4.67 -22.76 -10.71
C ALA A 273 -4.12 -22.07 -11.96
N MET A 274 -2.98 -21.39 -11.85
CA MET A 274 -2.24 -20.85 -12.99
C MET A 274 -1.77 -21.97 -13.93
N MET A 275 -1.38 -23.12 -13.39
CA MET A 275 -0.86 -24.25 -14.18
C MET A 275 -1.87 -25.37 -14.43
N TYR A 276 -3.13 -25.17 -14.04
CA TYR A 276 -4.19 -26.15 -14.23
C TYR A 276 -4.48 -26.38 -15.72
N MET A 277 -4.41 -27.64 -16.15
CA MET A 277 -4.60 -28.03 -17.54
C MET A 277 -5.23 -29.42 -17.59
N PRO A 278 -6.56 -29.53 -17.43
CA PRO A 278 -7.26 -30.80 -17.52
C PRO A 278 -7.17 -31.35 -18.96
N PRO A 279 -7.36 -32.66 -19.17
CA PRO A 279 -7.31 -33.27 -20.50
C PRO A 279 -8.19 -32.51 -21.51
N GLY A 280 -7.60 -32.12 -22.65
CA GLY A 280 -8.28 -31.37 -23.70
C GLY A 280 -8.30 -29.84 -23.53
N ALA A 281 -7.82 -29.30 -22.41
CA ALA A 281 -7.66 -27.86 -22.24
C ALA A 281 -6.41 -27.32 -22.98
N PRO A 282 -6.43 -26.06 -23.45
CA PRO A 282 -5.25 -25.42 -24.01
C PRO A 282 -4.19 -25.16 -22.93
N PRO A 283 -2.90 -25.00 -23.32
CA PRO A 283 -1.85 -24.62 -22.39
C PRO A 283 -2.16 -23.31 -21.64
N PRO A 284 -1.88 -23.23 -20.33
CA PRO A 284 -2.16 -22.03 -19.54
C PRO A 284 -1.28 -20.85 -19.99
N SER A 285 -1.91 -19.69 -20.20
CA SER A 285 -1.21 -18.46 -20.65
C SER A 285 -0.24 -17.89 -19.60
N SER A 286 -0.39 -18.29 -18.34
CA SER A 286 0.44 -17.89 -17.21
C SER A 286 1.73 -18.69 -17.08
N GLY A 287 1.90 -19.81 -17.79
CA GLY A 287 3.14 -20.58 -17.80
C GLY A 287 4.38 -19.76 -18.23
N LYS A 288 4.17 -18.63 -18.91
CA LYS A 288 5.24 -17.68 -19.28
C LYS A 288 5.87 -16.93 -18.10
N TYR A 289 5.17 -16.75 -16.98
CA TYR A 289 5.64 -15.90 -15.88
C TYR A 289 6.76 -16.57 -15.05
N GLN A 290 6.87 -17.91 -15.11
CA GLN A 290 7.88 -18.70 -14.40
C GLN A 290 8.47 -19.79 -15.32
N SER A 291 8.58 -19.51 -16.62
CA SER A 291 8.99 -20.51 -17.63
C SER A 291 10.40 -21.05 -17.43
N HIS A 292 11.25 -20.36 -16.67
CA HIS A 292 12.60 -20.79 -16.32
C HIS A 292 12.64 -21.76 -15.13
N LEU A 293 11.55 -21.90 -14.36
CA LEU A 293 11.45 -22.86 -13.26
C LEU A 293 10.88 -24.19 -13.76
N LYS A 294 11.51 -25.30 -13.37
CA LYS A 294 10.97 -26.63 -13.62
C LYS A 294 9.83 -26.93 -12.66
N LEU A 295 8.84 -27.70 -13.08
CA LEU A 295 7.83 -28.24 -12.15
C LEU A 295 8.46 -29.31 -11.25
N ARG A 296 8.05 -29.34 -9.98
CA ARG A 296 8.47 -30.37 -9.01
C ARG A 296 7.52 -31.56 -8.95
N VAL A 297 6.32 -31.42 -9.52
CA VAL A 297 5.26 -32.44 -9.60
C VAL A 297 4.78 -32.58 -11.05
N THR A 298 4.09 -33.67 -11.35
CA THR A 298 3.50 -33.92 -12.67
C THR A 298 2.23 -33.08 -12.88
N GLN A 299 1.82 -32.90 -14.14
CA GLN A 299 0.56 -32.21 -14.47
C GLN A 299 -0.67 -32.86 -13.80
N ASN A 300 -0.69 -34.20 -13.70
CA ASN A 300 -1.79 -34.91 -13.03
C ASN A 300 -1.90 -34.51 -11.56
N VAL A 301 -0.78 -34.42 -10.84
CA VAL A 301 -0.77 -33.98 -9.44
C VAL A 301 -1.25 -32.53 -9.31
N ILE A 302 -0.90 -31.65 -10.27
CA ILE A 302 -1.40 -30.27 -10.29
C ILE A 302 -2.92 -30.25 -10.45
N ASN A 303 -3.43 -31.00 -11.42
CA ASN A 303 -4.87 -31.08 -11.70
C ASN A 303 -5.63 -31.65 -10.50
N GLU A 304 -5.19 -32.78 -9.95
CA GLU A 304 -5.79 -33.39 -8.75
C GLU A 304 -5.81 -32.44 -7.56
N ALA A 305 -4.73 -31.68 -7.33
CA ALA A 305 -4.66 -30.73 -6.22
C ALA A 305 -5.69 -29.59 -6.34
N VAL A 306 -5.94 -29.12 -7.57
CA VAL A 306 -6.91 -28.06 -7.89
C VAL A 306 -8.34 -28.59 -7.85
N GLU A 307 -8.59 -29.77 -8.42
CA GLU A 307 -9.92 -30.39 -8.54
C GLU A 307 -10.48 -30.88 -7.20
N ARG A 308 -9.62 -31.36 -6.29
CA ARG A 308 -10.03 -32.06 -5.06
C ARG A 308 -11.08 -31.35 -4.22
N LYS A 309 -10.89 -30.05 -3.95
CA LYS A 309 -11.84 -29.23 -3.16
C LYS A 309 -12.12 -27.88 -3.81
N GLY A 310 -11.66 -27.67 -5.04
CA GLY A 310 -11.62 -26.35 -5.65
C GLY A 310 -10.65 -25.39 -4.96
N ILE A 311 -10.76 -24.12 -5.34
CA ILE A 311 -9.86 -23.03 -4.96
C ILE A 311 -10.64 -22.05 -4.07
N SER A 312 -10.04 -21.62 -2.96
CA SER A 312 -10.59 -20.58 -2.08
C SER A 312 -9.72 -19.30 -2.15
N CYS A 313 -9.35 -18.88 -3.35
CA CYS A 313 -8.48 -17.73 -3.53
C CYS A 313 -9.33 -16.45 -3.46
N THR A 314 -9.11 -15.66 -2.41
CA THR A 314 -9.79 -14.38 -2.23
C THR A 314 -9.08 -13.20 -2.87
N HIS A 315 -7.81 -13.36 -3.28
CA HIS A 315 -7.05 -12.27 -3.87
C HIS A 315 -7.54 -11.97 -5.29
N VAL A 316 -8.30 -10.89 -5.44
CA VAL A 316 -8.93 -10.47 -6.70
C VAL A 316 -7.92 -10.41 -7.86
N ASP A 317 -6.74 -9.86 -7.60
CA ASP A 317 -5.68 -9.69 -8.60
C ASP A 317 -5.07 -11.01 -9.08
N ALA A 318 -5.16 -12.11 -8.30
CA ALA A 318 -4.64 -13.42 -8.70
C ALA A 318 -5.49 -14.05 -9.81
N LEU A 319 -6.80 -13.77 -9.84
CA LEU A 319 -7.75 -14.43 -10.75
C LEU A 319 -7.37 -14.24 -12.23
N ARG A 320 -6.75 -13.11 -12.60
CA ARG A 320 -6.30 -12.86 -13.99
C ARG A 320 -5.23 -13.84 -14.48
N PHE A 321 -4.52 -14.48 -13.57
CA PHE A 321 -3.46 -15.43 -13.90
C PHE A 321 -3.95 -16.88 -13.97
N PHE A 322 -5.15 -17.15 -13.46
CA PHE A 322 -5.70 -18.51 -13.49
C PHE A 322 -5.76 -19.00 -14.93
N ALA A 323 -5.47 -20.28 -15.12
CA ALA A 323 -5.83 -20.96 -16.36
C ALA A 323 -7.35 -20.78 -16.58
N PRO A 324 -7.82 -20.57 -17.82
CA PRO A 324 -9.24 -20.40 -18.09
C PRO A 324 -10.11 -21.51 -17.49
N ALA A 325 -9.64 -22.76 -17.55
CA ALA A 325 -10.33 -23.91 -16.99
C ALA A 325 -10.41 -23.93 -15.45
N ALA A 326 -9.54 -23.19 -14.75
CA ALA A 326 -9.53 -23.14 -13.28
C ALA A 326 -10.51 -22.12 -12.71
N GLY A 327 -10.98 -21.16 -13.53
CA GLY A 327 -11.91 -20.12 -13.09
C GLY A 327 -13.14 -20.65 -12.35
N PRO A 328 -13.92 -21.58 -12.95
CA PRO A 328 -15.12 -22.14 -12.33
C PRO A 328 -14.86 -22.91 -11.03
N LEU A 329 -13.61 -23.29 -10.75
CA LEU A 329 -13.23 -24.02 -9.55
C LEU A 329 -12.95 -23.10 -8.35
N ASN A 330 -12.91 -21.77 -8.56
CA ASN A 330 -12.80 -20.82 -7.47
C ASN A 330 -14.16 -20.60 -6.81
N HIS A 331 -14.26 -20.82 -5.49
CA HIS A 331 -15.50 -20.65 -4.73
C HIS A 331 -16.02 -19.21 -4.70
N HIS A 332 -15.18 -18.24 -5.05
CA HIS A 332 -15.56 -16.83 -5.19
C HIS A 332 -15.96 -16.44 -6.62
N GLY A 333 -15.99 -17.40 -7.55
CA GLY A 333 -16.38 -17.21 -8.93
C GLY A 333 -15.23 -16.92 -9.90
N SER A 334 -15.55 -16.98 -11.19
CA SER A 334 -14.63 -16.76 -12.33
C SER A 334 -14.53 -15.30 -12.77
N SER A 335 -15.18 -14.38 -12.05
CA SER A 335 -15.21 -12.96 -12.38
C SER A 335 -15.33 -12.15 -11.11
N LEU A 336 -14.31 -11.34 -10.82
CA LEU A 336 -14.25 -10.48 -9.63
C LEU A 336 -13.99 -9.05 -10.06
N GLN A 337 -14.67 -8.09 -9.46
CA GLN A 337 -14.38 -6.67 -9.66
C GLN A 337 -13.34 -6.19 -8.66
N ARG A 338 -12.61 -5.12 -9.01
CA ARG A 338 -11.61 -4.55 -8.09
C ARG A 338 -12.23 -4.07 -6.77
N THR A 339 -13.50 -3.65 -6.77
CA THR A 339 -14.30 -3.36 -5.57
C THR A 339 -14.50 -4.58 -4.65
N ASP A 340 -14.53 -5.81 -5.18
CA ASP A 340 -14.66 -7.03 -4.36
C ASP A 340 -13.48 -7.21 -3.39
N GLN A 341 -12.34 -6.55 -3.62
CA GLN A 341 -11.19 -6.63 -2.72
C GLN A 341 -11.56 -6.21 -1.29
N LEU A 342 -12.42 -5.19 -1.11
CA LEU A 342 -12.83 -4.74 0.23
C LEU A 342 -13.62 -5.79 1.02
N ARG A 343 -14.24 -6.75 0.34
CA ARG A 343 -15.04 -7.81 0.94
C ARG A 343 -14.26 -9.13 1.04
N LEU A 344 -13.37 -9.40 0.09
CA LEU A 344 -12.68 -10.68 -0.04
C LEU A 344 -11.28 -10.69 0.60
N GLU A 345 -10.58 -9.56 0.60
CA GLU A 345 -9.22 -9.54 1.15
C GLU A 345 -9.22 -9.85 2.65
N GLN A 346 -8.28 -10.68 3.07
CA GLN A 346 -8.30 -11.31 4.39
C GLN A 346 -6.86 -11.47 4.92
N PRO A 347 -6.67 -11.45 6.25
CA PRO A 347 -5.37 -11.21 6.85
C PRO A 347 -4.37 -12.37 6.72
N ALA A 348 -4.81 -13.58 6.40
CA ALA A 348 -3.95 -14.74 6.17
C ALA A 348 -3.50 -14.90 4.71
N CYS A 349 -3.99 -14.08 3.78
CA CYS A 349 -3.60 -14.21 2.37
C CYS A 349 -2.14 -13.75 2.18
N VAL A 350 -1.26 -14.62 1.67
CA VAL A 350 0.14 -14.25 1.38
C VAL A 350 0.25 -13.03 0.47
N HIS A 351 -0.64 -12.89 -0.51
CA HIS A 351 -0.67 -11.73 -1.38
C HIS A 351 -1.11 -10.44 -0.68
N ALA A 352 -1.98 -10.52 0.34
CA ALA A 352 -2.34 -9.35 1.12
C ALA A 352 -1.11 -8.82 1.90
N HIS A 353 -0.17 -9.70 2.28
CA HIS A 353 1.11 -9.31 2.89
C HIS A 353 2.11 -8.78 1.86
N MET A 354 2.17 -9.37 0.66
CA MET A 354 2.97 -8.85 -0.45
C MET A 354 2.53 -7.43 -0.84
N ASP A 355 1.21 -7.21 -0.92
CA ASP A 355 0.62 -5.93 -1.32
C ASP A 355 0.83 -4.81 -0.31
N LEU A 356 1.22 -5.10 0.95
CA LEU A 356 1.63 -4.08 1.90
C LEU A 356 2.75 -3.19 1.32
N LEU A 357 3.69 -3.76 0.55
CA LEU A 357 4.73 -2.96 -0.08
C LEU A 357 4.20 -2.03 -1.15
N LYS A 358 3.25 -2.49 -1.98
CA LYS A 358 2.58 -1.62 -2.96
C LYS A 358 1.88 -0.45 -2.27
N ILE A 359 1.22 -0.74 -1.16
CA ILE A 359 0.52 0.24 -0.31
C ILE A 359 1.53 1.23 0.28
N ALA A 360 2.59 0.77 0.96
CA ALA A 360 3.62 1.64 1.51
C ALA A 360 4.34 2.48 0.43
N LEU A 361 4.64 1.91 -0.74
CA LEU A 361 5.24 2.63 -1.87
C LEU A 361 4.33 3.72 -2.42
N ARG A 362 3.00 3.63 -2.24
CA ARG A 362 2.07 4.71 -2.59
C ARG A 362 2.21 5.90 -1.64
N LEU A 363 2.46 5.62 -0.36
CA LEU A 363 2.65 6.64 0.67
C LEU A 363 4.02 7.32 0.57
N SER A 364 5.04 6.62 0.06
CA SER A 364 6.39 7.15 -0.16
C SER A 364 6.39 8.47 -0.96
N PRO A 365 7.05 9.54 -0.48
CA PRO A 365 8.04 9.57 0.62
C PRO A 365 7.51 9.63 2.05
N PHE A 366 6.21 9.76 2.28
CA PHE A 366 5.61 10.01 3.59
C PHE A 366 5.38 8.75 4.43
N CYS A 367 6.20 7.72 4.20
CA CYS A 367 6.20 6.52 5.02
C CYS A 367 7.49 6.51 5.83
N ASN A 368 7.39 6.18 7.12
CA ASN A 368 8.56 5.96 7.96
C ASN A 368 9.46 4.89 7.29
N ALA A 369 10.75 5.18 7.15
CA ALA A 369 11.71 4.30 6.51
C ALA A 369 11.84 2.93 7.21
N ASP A 370 11.75 2.89 8.54
CA ASP A 370 11.72 1.65 9.31
C ASP A 370 10.49 0.80 8.99
N LEU A 371 9.31 1.43 8.94
CA LEU A 371 8.07 0.76 8.55
C LEU A 371 8.16 0.24 7.10
N MET A 372 8.69 1.03 6.17
CA MET A 372 8.93 0.61 4.79
C MET A 372 9.83 -0.63 4.71
N ARG A 373 10.90 -0.68 5.50
CA ARG A 373 11.80 -1.83 5.60
C ARG A 373 11.09 -3.07 6.14
N ARG A 374 10.34 -2.95 7.23
CA ARG A 374 9.55 -4.06 7.80
C ARG A 374 8.48 -4.56 6.83
N VAL A 375 7.83 -3.65 6.11
CA VAL A 375 6.91 -3.96 5.02
C VAL A 375 7.61 -4.73 3.88
N LEU A 376 8.79 -4.27 3.44
CA LEU A 376 9.57 -4.96 2.41
C LEU A 376 9.93 -6.39 2.86
N HIS A 377 10.38 -6.55 4.11
CA HIS A 377 10.73 -7.85 4.68
C HIS A 377 9.53 -8.79 4.72
N ILE A 378 8.39 -8.37 5.28
CA ILE A 378 7.20 -9.25 5.36
C ILE A 378 6.63 -9.57 3.97
N SER A 379 6.75 -8.66 3.00
CA SER A 379 6.35 -8.92 1.62
C SER A 379 7.25 -9.96 0.94
N MET A 380 8.57 -9.95 1.21
CA MET A 380 9.50 -10.95 0.70
C MET A 380 9.34 -12.31 1.38
N ASP A 381 9.07 -12.35 2.68
CA ASP A 381 8.75 -13.59 3.40
C ASP A 381 7.46 -14.22 2.87
N ALA A 382 6.43 -13.40 2.65
CA ALA A 382 5.17 -13.87 2.08
C ALA A 382 5.36 -14.45 0.68
N ARG A 383 6.17 -13.80 -0.17
CA ARG A 383 6.50 -14.35 -1.49
C ARG A 383 7.37 -15.60 -1.40
N THR A 384 8.24 -15.71 -0.40
CA THR A 384 9.03 -16.93 -0.17
C THR A 384 8.12 -18.12 0.13
N LEU A 385 7.14 -17.97 1.04
CA LEU A 385 6.14 -19.02 1.31
C LEU A 385 5.32 -19.35 0.06
N ASP A 386 4.92 -18.32 -0.68
CA ASP A 386 4.14 -18.48 -1.90
C ASP A 386 4.87 -19.32 -2.96
N VAL A 387 6.15 -19.02 -3.19
CA VAL A 387 7.03 -19.80 -4.08
C VAL A 387 7.26 -21.20 -3.53
N ALA A 388 7.52 -21.35 -2.23
CA ALA A 388 7.78 -22.64 -1.61
C ALA A 388 6.59 -23.61 -1.73
N ALA A 389 5.37 -23.08 -1.68
CA ALA A 389 4.13 -23.84 -1.81
C ALA A 389 3.70 -24.09 -3.28
N SER A 390 4.35 -23.44 -4.24
CA SER A 390 4.02 -23.53 -5.66
C SER A 390 4.32 -24.93 -6.25
N PRO A 391 3.83 -25.25 -7.47
CA PRO A 391 4.19 -26.49 -8.15
C PRO A 391 5.59 -26.41 -8.81
N TYR A 392 6.30 -25.29 -8.68
CA TYR A 392 7.64 -25.09 -9.24
C TYR A 392 8.73 -25.54 -8.27
N ASN A 393 9.89 -25.91 -8.82
CA ASN A 393 11.11 -26.15 -8.08
C ASN A 393 11.98 -24.89 -8.10
N ALA A 394 12.06 -24.21 -6.94
CA ALA A 394 12.86 -23.00 -6.75
C ALA A 394 14.10 -23.21 -5.84
N THR A 395 14.51 -24.46 -5.58
CA THR A 395 15.61 -24.75 -4.66
C THR A 395 16.94 -24.15 -5.08
N MET A 396 17.17 -23.96 -6.39
CA MET A 396 18.35 -23.26 -6.89
C MET A 396 18.44 -21.78 -6.46
N TYR A 397 17.34 -21.19 -6.02
CA TYR A 397 17.27 -19.84 -5.47
C TYR A 397 17.22 -19.83 -3.93
N GLY A 398 17.50 -20.97 -3.28
CA GLY A 398 17.50 -21.09 -1.82
C GLY A 398 16.11 -21.23 -1.19
N VAL A 399 15.05 -21.42 -2.00
CA VAL A 399 13.69 -21.59 -1.49
C VAL A 399 13.35 -23.08 -1.35
N GLY A 400 13.01 -23.49 -0.13
CA GLY A 400 12.57 -24.85 0.18
C GLY A 400 11.19 -25.20 -0.43
N VAL A 401 10.72 -26.43 -0.19
CA VAL A 401 9.42 -26.90 -0.69
C VAL A 401 8.44 -27.09 0.47
N VAL A 402 7.25 -26.53 0.32
CA VAL A 402 6.07 -26.83 1.15
C VAL A 402 5.10 -27.68 0.30
N PRO A 403 5.07 -29.02 0.47
CA PRO A 403 4.39 -29.93 -0.46
C PRO A 403 2.86 -29.97 -0.22
N ILE A 404 2.14 -28.90 -0.59
CA ILE A 404 0.69 -28.76 -0.33
C ILE A 404 -0.22 -29.77 -1.05
N GLU A 405 0.31 -30.58 -1.96
CA GLU A 405 -0.39 -31.74 -2.51
C GLU A 405 -0.63 -32.84 -1.45
N THR A 406 0.20 -32.84 -0.40
CA THR A 406 0.10 -33.76 0.75
C THR A 406 -0.72 -33.15 1.90
N LYS A 407 -1.18 -33.99 2.83
CA LYS A 407 -1.90 -33.52 4.03
C LYS A 407 -0.96 -32.80 4.99
N GLU A 408 0.26 -33.31 5.11
CA GLU A 408 1.33 -32.84 5.98
C GLU A 408 1.84 -31.47 5.49
N GLY A 409 2.09 -31.32 4.19
CA GLY A 409 2.48 -30.03 3.61
C GLY A 409 1.37 -28.97 3.72
N ARG A 410 0.09 -29.35 3.64
CA ARG A 410 -1.02 -28.41 3.95
C ARG A 410 -1.06 -28.01 5.42
N ALA A 411 -0.64 -28.88 6.33
CA ALA A 411 -0.53 -28.53 7.75
C ALA A 411 0.64 -27.57 7.99
N GLN A 412 1.81 -27.85 7.39
CA GLN A 412 2.96 -26.95 7.40
C GLN A 412 2.61 -25.57 6.83
N TYR A 413 1.99 -25.52 5.65
CA TYR A 413 1.58 -24.25 5.03
C TYR A 413 0.67 -23.42 5.95
N ARG A 414 -0.31 -24.05 6.61
CA ARG A 414 -1.21 -23.35 7.54
C ARG A 414 -0.48 -22.76 8.73
N GLU A 415 0.56 -23.43 9.20
CA GLU A 415 1.38 -22.93 10.31
C GLU A 415 2.22 -21.74 9.89
N GLU A 416 2.91 -21.84 8.76
CA GLU A 416 3.70 -20.73 8.20
C GLU A 416 2.80 -19.53 7.81
N GLN A 417 1.60 -19.80 7.29
CA GLN A 417 0.60 -18.78 6.98
C GLN A 417 0.11 -18.05 8.25
N ARG A 418 -0.10 -18.77 9.36
CA ARG A 418 -0.43 -18.16 10.66
C ARG A 418 0.73 -17.32 11.18
N SER A 419 1.95 -17.83 11.13
CA SER A 419 3.14 -17.08 11.55
C SER A 419 3.29 -15.78 10.76
N LEU A 420 3.11 -15.81 9.43
CA LEU A 420 3.11 -14.59 8.60
C LEU A 420 2.00 -13.62 8.99
N MET A 421 0.78 -14.12 9.20
CA MET A 421 -0.37 -13.30 9.58
C MET A 421 -0.12 -12.55 10.88
N GLU A 422 0.37 -13.23 11.92
CA GLU A 422 0.67 -12.64 13.23
C GLU A 422 1.80 -11.61 13.13
N ARG A 423 2.88 -11.90 12.38
CA ARG A 423 3.98 -10.94 12.16
C ARG A 423 3.54 -9.71 11.35
N ALA A 424 2.64 -9.90 10.39
CA ALA A 424 2.15 -8.83 9.52
C ALA A 424 1.09 -7.94 10.18
N LYS A 425 0.38 -8.43 11.21
CA LYS A 425 -0.67 -7.69 11.90
C LYS A 425 -0.20 -6.32 12.43
N PRO A 426 0.83 -6.23 13.29
CA PRO A 426 1.30 -4.93 13.79
C PRO A 426 1.81 -4.02 12.66
N ILE A 427 2.47 -4.59 11.65
CA ILE A 427 2.92 -3.83 10.47
C ILE A 427 1.74 -3.21 9.72
N ARG A 428 0.63 -3.94 9.59
CA ARG A 428 -0.60 -3.47 8.95
C ARG A 428 -1.30 -2.39 9.76
N GLU A 429 -1.33 -2.52 11.08
CA GLU A 429 -1.87 -1.51 12.01
C GLU A 429 -1.06 -0.21 11.92
N GLU A 430 0.27 -0.31 11.97
CA GLU A 430 1.16 0.86 11.83
C GLU A 430 1.06 1.51 10.46
N LEU A 431 0.90 0.73 9.38
CA LEU A 431 0.71 1.26 8.03
C LEU A 431 -0.67 1.92 7.89
N LEU A 432 -1.73 1.38 8.49
CA LEU A 432 -3.03 2.04 8.54
C LEU A 432 -2.92 3.40 9.23
N GLU A 433 -2.20 3.45 10.35
CA GLU A 433 -1.99 4.70 11.08
C GLU A 433 -1.17 5.71 10.27
N ALA A 434 -0.11 5.26 9.57
CA ALA A 434 0.64 6.12 8.65
C ALA A 434 -0.26 6.75 7.57
N TYR A 435 -1.27 6.02 7.09
CA TYR A 435 -2.28 6.58 6.16
C TYR A 435 -3.19 7.61 6.82
N ASN A 436 -3.64 7.37 8.05
CA ASN A 436 -4.47 8.33 8.81
C ASN A 436 -3.70 9.64 9.03
N VAL A 437 -2.46 9.54 9.53
CA VAL A 437 -1.56 10.65 9.76
C VAL A 437 -1.30 11.42 8.47
N PHE A 438 -0.96 10.70 7.39
CA PHE A 438 -0.71 11.32 6.10
C PHE A 438 -1.92 12.10 5.59
N LEU A 439 -3.12 11.50 5.60
CA LEU A 439 -4.34 12.16 5.12
C LEU A 439 -4.62 13.45 5.91
N LYS A 440 -4.43 13.41 7.24
CA LYS A 440 -4.59 14.58 8.10
C LYS A 440 -3.58 15.69 7.83
N LEU A 441 -2.33 15.34 7.51
CA LEU A 441 -1.26 16.31 7.27
C LEU A 441 -1.25 16.83 5.82
N ALA A 442 -1.82 16.08 4.88
CA ALA A 442 -1.76 16.38 3.45
C ALA A 442 -2.93 17.22 2.94
N PHE A 443 -4.06 17.22 3.65
CA PHE A 443 -5.33 17.80 3.22
C PHE A 443 -5.93 18.62 4.37
N ASP A 444 -6.52 19.77 4.05
CA ASP A 444 -7.16 20.65 5.03
C ASP A 444 -8.52 20.09 5.48
N GLU A 445 -9.18 19.33 4.60
CA GLU A 445 -10.48 18.73 4.87
C GLU A 445 -10.36 17.55 5.85
N ASP A 446 -11.34 17.44 6.75
CA ASP A 446 -11.46 16.27 7.62
C ASP A 446 -11.57 14.97 6.79
N PRO A 447 -10.92 13.85 7.21
CA PRO A 447 -10.99 12.59 6.48
C PRO A 447 -12.39 12.09 6.15
N VAL A 448 -13.39 12.32 7.01
CA VAL A 448 -14.79 11.94 6.75
C VAL A 448 -15.38 12.76 5.61
N VAL A 449 -15.06 14.06 5.57
CA VAL A 449 -15.46 14.95 4.49
C VAL A 449 -14.78 14.53 3.19
N LEU A 450 -13.48 14.24 3.21
CA LEU A 450 -12.75 13.72 2.04
C LEU A 450 -13.39 12.45 1.47
N GLU A 451 -13.78 11.51 2.33
CA GLU A 451 -14.44 10.26 1.89
C GLU A 451 -15.77 10.51 1.18
N SER A 452 -16.55 11.49 1.66
CA SER A 452 -17.82 11.86 1.03
C SER A 452 -17.66 12.56 -0.32
N GLN A 453 -16.53 13.25 -0.54
CA GLN A 453 -16.27 14.03 -1.75
C GLN A 453 -15.56 13.23 -2.84
N VAL A 454 -14.83 12.18 -2.47
CA VAL A 454 -14.02 11.40 -3.40
C VAL A 454 -14.88 10.45 -4.23
N THR A 455 -14.84 10.63 -5.55
CA THR A 455 -15.37 9.62 -6.48
C THR A 455 -14.34 8.50 -6.74
N PRO A 456 -14.74 7.21 -6.64
CA PRO A 456 -13.93 6.08 -7.07
C PRO A 456 -13.43 6.23 -8.52
N SER A 457 -12.16 5.90 -8.77
CA SER A 457 -11.65 5.83 -10.15
C SER A 457 -12.23 4.63 -10.88
N ASP A 458 -12.46 4.75 -12.20
CA ASP A 458 -13.01 3.70 -13.06
C ASP A 458 -12.22 2.38 -12.96
N GLU A 459 -10.90 2.44 -12.71
CA GLU A 459 -10.04 1.28 -12.41
C GLU A 459 -10.53 0.42 -11.23
N ARG A 460 -11.35 0.97 -10.34
CA ARG A 460 -11.98 0.25 -9.22
C ARG A 460 -13.15 -0.63 -9.66
N TYR A 461 -13.70 -0.42 -10.84
CA TYR A 461 -14.77 -1.26 -11.40
C TYR A 461 -14.25 -2.20 -12.49
N ALA A 462 -12.95 -2.18 -12.76
CA ALA A 462 -12.34 -3.13 -13.67
C ALA A 462 -12.56 -4.56 -13.14
N THR A 463 -12.73 -5.49 -14.07
CA THR A 463 -13.02 -6.91 -13.79
C THR A 463 -11.79 -7.78 -14.05
N ALA A 464 -11.45 -8.65 -13.10
CA ALA A 464 -10.49 -9.73 -13.26
C ALA A 464 -11.24 -11.00 -13.66
N GLN A 465 -10.73 -11.66 -14.70
CA GLN A 465 -11.20 -12.94 -15.20
C GLN A 465 -9.99 -13.80 -15.56
N PRO A 466 -10.09 -15.14 -15.48
CA PRO A 466 -9.02 -16.06 -15.90
C PRO A 466 -8.44 -15.73 -17.27
N GLY A 467 -7.10 -15.66 -17.36
CA GLY A 467 -6.39 -15.25 -18.58
C GLY A 467 -6.61 -13.78 -19.00
N GLY A 468 -7.24 -12.97 -18.16
CA GLY A 468 -7.59 -11.58 -18.43
C GLY A 468 -6.38 -10.64 -18.55
N LYS A 469 -6.62 -9.50 -19.20
CA LYS A 469 -5.60 -8.44 -19.33
C LYS A 469 -5.41 -7.68 -18.00
N PRO A 470 -4.26 -6.99 -17.82
CA PRO A 470 -4.08 -6.07 -16.70
C PRO A 470 -5.16 -4.99 -16.64
N TRP A 471 -5.51 -4.53 -15.44
CA TRP A 471 -6.60 -3.59 -15.14
C TRP A 471 -6.71 -2.38 -16.07
N ARG A 472 -5.58 -1.69 -16.35
CA ARG A 472 -5.57 -0.51 -17.23
C ARG A 472 -5.97 -0.82 -18.68
N ARG A 473 -5.80 -2.06 -19.12
CA ARG A 473 -6.14 -2.50 -20.48
C ARG A 473 -7.53 -3.11 -20.58
N SER A 474 -8.11 -3.59 -19.47
CA SER A 474 -9.47 -4.14 -19.47
C SER A 474 -10.54 -3.05 -19.52
N LEU A 475 -10.28 -1.86 -18.97
CA LEU A 475 -11.16 -0.69 -19.10
C LEU A 475 -11.31 -0.17 -20.53
N ILE A 476 -10.24 -0.25 -21.34
CA ILE A 476 -10.20 0.31 -22.70
C ILE A 476 -11.18 -0.43 -23.64
N GLN A 477 -11.53 -1.69 -23.33
CA GLN A 477 -12.45 -2.47 -24.14
C GLN A 477 -13.93 -2.23 -23.79
N GLY A 478 -14.23 -1.59 -22.64
CA GLY A 478 -15.61 -1.26 -22.23
C GLY A 478 -16.09 0.12 -22.69
N SER A 479 -15.21 0.94 -23.26
CA SER A 479 -15.52 2.30 -23.74
C SER A 479 -15.77 2.37 -25.26
N THR A 480 -15.85 1.22 -25.94
CA THR A 480 -16.08 1.13 -27.40
C THR A 480 -17.29 0.26 -27.74
N SER A 481 -18.35 0.35 -26.95
CA SER A 481 -19.64 -0.29 -27.23
C SER A 481 -20.77 0.72 -27.09
#